data_AF-A0A7X1H9A7-F1
#
_entry.id   AF-A0A7X1H9A7-F1
#
_cell.length_a   1.000
_cell.length_b   1.000
_cell.length_c   1.000
_cell.angle_alpha   90.00
_cell.angle_beta   90.00
_cell.angle_gamma   90.00
#
_symmetry.space_group_name_H-M   'P 1'
#
loop_
_entity.id
_entity.type
_entity.pdbx_description
1 polymer ?
#
loop_
_entity_poly.entity_id
_entity_poly.type
_entity_poly.pdbx_seq_one_letter_code
_entity_poly.pdbx_strand_id
1 'polypeptide(L)'
;MTDFDADEPVAPLRPVLKRRKVPTIDRILAVTGIALACGAAFFPWYVFFNEEKFGIRVADWERTRDLPEGPGKNVFSVSPLALVDRDDDGGDGEPASVDQIVTATVPTLGIEPPEPPDVAGSQPFPGKTGFRLLHVANGRALIEDKAGMYLVRVGSILPDNSRVATLEQRDGKWVIVTSAGDIVQNN
;
A
#
# COMPACT_ATOMS: atom_id res chain seq x y z
N MET A 1 93.99 40.12 -3.50
CA MET A 1 92.93 39.51 -2.66
C MET A 1 91.96 38.88 -3.63
N THR A 2 92.05 37.57 -3.84
CA THR A 2 91.20 36.83 -4.79
C THR A 2 90.26 35.94 -3.99
N ASP A 3 88.97 36.19 -4.16
CA ASP A 3 87.81 35.71 -3.39
C ASP A 3 87.33 34.31 -3.82
N PHE A 4 88.26 33.41 -4.13
CA PHE A 4 87.96 32.11 -4.76
C PHE A 4 87.95 30.92 -3.78
N ASP A 5 88.05 31.16 -2.47
CA ASP A 5 88.17 30.10 -1.45
C ASP A 5 86.87 29.85 -0.66
N ALA A 6 85.74 30.40 -1.11
CA ALA A 6 84.49 30.41 -0.34
C ALA A 6 83.42 29.38 -0.77
N ASP A 7 83.60 28.68 -1.90
CA ASP A 7 82.58 27.78 -2.43
C ASP A 7 82.99 26.30 -2.30
N GLU A 8 83.00 25.79 -1.06
CA GLU A 8 82.98 24.35 -0.82
C GLU A 8 81.52 23.85 -0.89
N PRO A 9 81.14 23.04 -1.90
CA PRO A 9 79.76 22.56 -2.01
C PRO A 9 79.46 21.52 -0.91
N VAL A 10 78.79 21.96 0.16
CA VAL A 10 78.32 21.08 1.23
C VAL A 10 77.21 20.17 0.68
N ALA A 11 77.47 18.86 0.65
CA ALA A 11 76.48 17.88 0.21
C ALA A 11 75.18 17.99 1.04
N PRO A 12 74.00 17.95 0.42
CA PRO A 12 72.74 18.02 1.16
C PRO A 12 72.63 16.83 2.13
N LEU A 13 72.23 17.10 3.37
CA LEU A 13 71.94 16.07 4.37
C LEU A 13 70.92 15.08 3.77
N ARG A 14 71.36 13.83 3.50
CA ARG A 14 70.46 12.75 3.07
C ARG A 14 69.29 12.68 4.04
N PRO A 15 68.03 12.73 3.58
CA PRO A 15 66.89 12.57 4.47
C PRO A 15 66.96 11.15 5.03
N VAL A 16 67.39 11.03 6.28
CA VAL A 16 67.31 9.79 7.03
C VAL A 16 65.81 9.60 7.26
N LEU A 17 65.18 8.77 6.44
CA LEU A 17 63.83 8.26 6.67
C LEU A 17 63.85 7.54 8.02
N LYS A 18 63.63 8.30 9.10
CA LYS A 18 63.44 7.74 10.43
C LYS A 18 62.23 6.84 10.31
N ARG A 19 62.47 5.53 10.28
CA ARG A 19 61.44 4.50 10.31
C ARG A 19 60.71 4.66 11.63
N ARG A 20 59.63 5.47 11.62
CA ARG A 20 58.82 5.73 12.81
C ARG A 20 58.30 4.39 13.28
N LYS A 21 58.76 3.94 14.45
CA LYS A 21 58.27 2.70 15.05
C LYS A 21 56.82 2.95 15.42
N VAL A 22 55.90 2.40 14.63
CA VAL A 22 54.47 2.42 14.94
C VAL A 22 54.28 1.66 16.24
N PRO A 23 53.64 2.25 17.28
CA PRO A 23 53.43 1.56 18.53
C PRO A 23 52.54 0.34 18.30
N THR A 24 52.70 -0.69 19.14
CA THR A 24 51.97 -1.97 19.00
C THR A 24 50.46 -1.76 19.08
N ILE A 25 50.00 -0.83 19.90
CA ILE A 25 48.58 -0.49 20.04
C ILE A 25 47.97 0.04 18.74
N ASP A 26 48.68 0.93 18.02
CA ASP A 26 48.21 1.47 16.74
C ASP A 26 48.13 0.38 15.68
N ARG A 27 49.04 -0.60 15.71
CA ARG A 27 48.98 -1.76 14.80
C ARG A 27 47.80 -2.66 15.10
N ILE A 28 47.52 -2.92 16.38
CA ILE A 28 46.36 -3.71 16.79
C ILE A 28 45.09 -3.01 16.33
N LEU A 29 44.98 -1.71 16.56
CA LEU A 29 43.82 -0.92 16.17
C LEU A 29 43.63 -0.89 14.65
N ALA A 30 44.72 -0.75 13.89
CA ALA A 30 44.68 -0.81 12.43
C ALA A 30 44.24 -2.18 11.91
N VAL A 31 44.78 -3.28 12.46
CA VAL A 31 44.40 -4.65 12.05
C VAL A 31 42.93 -4.93 12.41
N THR A 32 42.48 -4.55 13.59
CA THR A 32 41.08 -4.72 14.01
C THR A 32 40.14 -3.90 13.12
N GLY A 33 40.50 -2.66 12.78
CA GLY A 33 39.73 -1.82 11.87
C GLY A 33 39.63 -2.41 10.47
N ILE A 34 40.74 -2.91 9.92
CA ILE A 34 40.75 -3.59 8.62
C ILE A 34 39.90 -4.86 8.66
N ALA A 35 40.02 -5.67 9.72
CA ALA A 35 39.22 -6.89 9.87
C ALA A 35 37.72 -6.57 9.95
N LEU A 36 37.33 -5.54 10.71
CA LEU A 36 35.94 -5.09 10.82
C LEU A 36 35.42 -4.53 9.48
N ALA A 37 36.23 -3.76 8.75
CA ALA A 37 35.87 -3.25 7.44
C ALA A 37 35.67 -4.37 6.42
N CYS A 38 36.57 -5.35 6.37
CA CYS A 38 36.40 -6.54 5.53
C CYS A 38 35.14 -7.31 5.92
N GLY A 39 34.91 -7.54 7.22
CA GLY A 39 33.70 -8.20 7.70
C GLY A 39 32.43 -7.48 7.26
N ALA A 40 32.36 -6.16 7.42
CA ALA A 40 31.22 -5.35 7.01
C ALA A 40 31.02 -5.32 5.49
N ALA A 41 32.09 -5.30 4.70
CA ALA A 41 32.01 -5.33 3.24
C ALA A 41 31.53 -6.68 2.69
N PHE A 42 31.92 -7.80 3.32
CA PHE A 42 31.47 -9.14 2.92
C PHE A 42 30.13 -9.55 3.56
N PHE A 43 29.69 -8.86 4.61
CA PHE A 43 28.45 -9.19 5.33
C PHE A 43 27.20 -9.24 4.43
N PRO A 44 26.96 -8.30 3.50
CA PRO A 44 25.81 -8.39 2.60
C PRO A 44 25.81 -9.65 1.74
N TRP A 45 26.99 -10.11 1.30
CA TRP A 45 27.14 -11.33 0.51
C TRP A 45 26.87 -12.58 1.35
N TYR A 46 27.28 -12.56 2.61
CA TYR A 46 26.95 -13.63 3.57
C TYR A 46 25.44 -13.71 3.82
N VAL A 47 24.75 -12.57 3.99
CA VAL A 47 23.29 -12.49 4.10
C VAL A 47 22.61 -13.06 2.86
N PHE A 48 23.10 -12.69 1.67
CA PHE A 48 22.58 -13.17 0.38
C PHE A 48 22.72 -14.70 0.18
N PHE A 49 23.78 -15.33 0.70
CA PHE A 49 23.92 -16.80 0.62
C PHE A 49 23.29 -17.56 1.80
N ASN A 50 22.81 -16.86 2.83
CA ASN A 50 22.12 -17.43 3.99
C ASN A 50 20.68 -16.88 4.08
N GLU A 51 19.99 -16.85 2.94
CA GLU A 51 18.61 -16.36 2.82
C GLU A 51 17.65 -17.13 3.72
N GLU A 52 17.93 -18.37 4.09
CA GLU A 52 17.10 -19.14 5.02
C GLU A 52 17.11 -18.57 6.46
N LYS A 53 18.19 -17.85 6.84
CA LYS A 53 18.35 -17.23 8.17
C LYS A 53 17.97 -15.76 8.19
N PHE A 54 18.28 -15.03 7.12
CA PHE A 54 18.13 -13.56 7.05
C PHE A 54 17.15 -13.10 5.98
N GLY A 55 16.75 -13.98 5.07
CA GLY A 55 15.77 -13.68 4.05
C GLY A 55 14.39 -13.49 4.65
N ILE A 56 13.56 -12.78 3.89
CA ILE A 56 12.16 -12.59 4.24
C ILE A 56 11.50 -13.96 4.09
N ARG A 57 11.06 -14.54 5.21
CA ARG A 57 10.12 -15.67 5.19
C ARG A 57 8.80 -15.13 4.66
N VAL A 58 8.69 -15.02 3.34
CA VAL A 58 7.39 -14.98 2.70
C VAL A 58 6.74 -16.28 3.11
N ALA A 59 5.75 -16.20 4.01
CA ALA A 59 4.87 -17.34 4.27
C ALA A 59 4.53 -17.92 2.90
N ASP A 60 4.66 -19.24 2.71
CA ASP A 60 4.46 -19.91 1.43
C ASP A 60 3.09 -19.53 0.86
N TRP A 61 3.05 -18.45 0.08
CA TRP A 61 1.84 -17.91 -0.54
C TRP A 61 1.40 -18.79 -1.70
N GLU A 62 2.10 -19.90 -1.98
CA GLU A 62 1.54 -21.03 -2.74
C GLU A 62 0.27 -21.58 -2.07
N ARG A 63 0.13 -21.38 -0.76
CA ARG A 63 -1.06 -21.69 0.04
C ARG A 63 -1.82 -20.42 0.43
N THR A 64 -1.97 -19.49 -0.52
CA THR A 64 -2.81 -18.28 -0.40
C THR A 64 -4.30 -18.55 -0.16
N ARG A 65 -4.72 -19.82 -0.11
CA ARG A 65 -6.14 -20.21 0.01
C ARG A 65 -6.53 -20.65 1.40
N ASP A 66 -5.60 -21.17 2.20
CA ASP A 66 -5.86 -21.60 3.59
C ASP A 66 -5.77 -20.40 4.56
N LEU A 67 -6.53 -19.35 4.29
CA LEU A 67 -6.86 -18.39 5.35
C LEU A 67 -7.92 -19.05 6.24
N PRO A 68 -7.84 -18.90 7.58
CA PRO A 68 -8.89 -19.38 8.46
C PRO A 68 -10.23 -18.79 8.00
N GLU A 69 -11.26 -19.64 7.87
CA GLU A 69 -12.57 -19.23 7.37
C GLU A 69 -13.07 -18.01 8.14
N GLY A 70 -13.09 -16.86 7.46
CA GLY A 70 -13.71 -15.65 7.97
C GLY A 70 -15.24 -15.74 7.79
N PRO A 71 -16.03 -15.07 8.64
CA PRO A 71 -17.48 -15.03 8.45
C PRO A 71 -17.82 -14.53 7.04
N GLY A 72 -18.60 -15.32 6.30
CA GLY A 72 -18.90 -15.10 4.88
C GLY A 72 -19.43 -13.68 4.62
N LYS A 73 -18.70 -12.91 3.82
CA LYS A 73 -19.10 -11.57 3.38
C LYS A 73 -19.86 -11.68 2.05
N ASN A 74 -21.05 -11.10 1.99
CA ASN A 74 -21.82 -10.95 0.75
C ASN A 74 -21.13 -9.92 -0.17
N VAL A 75 -20.20 -10.37 -1.02
CA VAL A 75 -19.55 -9.53 -2.03
C VAL A 75 -20.27 -9.64 -3.38
N PHE A 76 -20.82 -8.53 -3.86
CA PHE A 76 -21.62 -8.46 -5.10
C PHE A 76 -20.80 -8.34 -6.40
N SER A 77 -19.47 -8.32 -6.30
CA SER A 77 -18.58 -8.22 -7.45
C SER A 77 -17.35 -9.09 -7.23
N VAL A 78 -17.50 -10.39 -7.48
CA VAL A 78 -16.34 -11.25 -7.75
C VAL A 78 -16.09 -11.22 -9.25
N SER A 79 -14.84 -11.01 -9.65
CA SER A 79 -14.44 -11.24 -11.04
C SER A 79 -14.80 -12.68 -11.40
N PRO A 80 -15.37 -12.97 -12.58
CA PRO A 80 -15.71 -14.34 -13.00
C PRO A 80 -14.48 -15.27 -13.16
N LEU A 81 -13.26 -14.73 -13.00
CA LEU A 81 -12.02 -15.48 -12.91
C LEU A 81 -11.65 -15.90 -11.47
N ALA A 82 -12.46 -15.52 -10.47
CA ALA A 82 -12.25 -15.93 -9.08
C ALA A 82 -12.48 -17.43 -8.95
N LEU A 83 -11.45 -18.16 -8.55
CA LEU A 83 -11.47 -19.61 -8.44
C LEU A 83 -12.30 -20.02 -7.21
N VAL A 84 -13.29 -20.90 -7.40
CA VAL A 84 -14.13 -21.43 -6.31
C VAL A 84 -13.26 -22.18 -5.31
N ASP A 85 -13.45 -21.88 -4.03
CA ASP A 85 -12.79 -22.54 -2.92
C ASP A 85 -13.25 -24.00 -2.81
N ARG A 86 -12.32 -24.94 -2.59
CA ARG A 86 -12.58 -26.39 -2.63
C ARG A 86 -11.83 -27.08 -1.50
N ASP A 87 -12.16 -26.67 -0.28
CA ASP A 87 -11.54 -27.23 0.91
C ASP A 87 -12.63 -28.04 1.65
N ASP A 88 -12.72 -29.33 1.35
CA ASP A 88 -13.56 -30.32 2.07
C ASP A 88 -12.71 -31.17 3.03
N ASP A 89 -11.41 -30.89 3.12
CA ASP A 89 -10.45 -31.64 3.93
C ASP A 89 -9.93 -30.75 5.07
N GLY A 90 -10.60 -30.86 6.22
CA GLY A 90 -10.27 -30.17 7.47
C GLY A 90 -8.88 -30.53 7.99
N GLY A 91 -7.87 -29.83 7.49
CA GLY A 91 -6.48 -29.92 7.94
C GLY A 91 -6.15 -28.80 8.91
N ASP A 92 -6.12 -29.15 10.19
CA ASP A 92 -5.63 -28.36 11.33
C ASP A 92 -4.12 -28.07 11.19
N GLY A 93 -3.79 -27.13 10.31
CA GLY A 93 -2.46 -26.50 10.26
C GLY A 93 -2.37 -25.40 11.32
N GLU A 94 -1.36 -25.48 12.19
CA GLU A 94 -1.08 -24.38 13.12
C GLU A 94 -0.81 -23.08 12.34
N PRO A 95 -1.50 -21.97 12.64
CA PRO A 95 -1.37 -20.76 11.86
C PRO A 95 0.04 -20.20 12.02
N ALA A 96 0.73 -20.00 10.89
CA ALA A 96 2.00 -19.31 10.85
C ALA A 96 1.86 -17.95 11.56
N SER A 97 2.80 -17.63 12.45
CA SER A 97 2.84 -16.35 13.16
C SER A 97 3.24 -15.22 12.20
N VAL A 98 2.26 -14.73 11.43
CA VAL A 98 2.43 -13.59 10.54
C VAL A 98 2.36 -12.29 11.35
N ASP A 99 3.28 -11.38 11.07
CA ASP A 99 3.30 -10.03 11.63
C ASP A 99 2.08 -9.23 11.14
N GLN A 100 1.20 -8.83 12.05
CA GLN A 100 -0.06 -8.13 11.73
C GLN A 100 0.21 -6.63 11.53
N ILE A 101 0.96 -6.29 10.48
CA ILE A 101 1.06 -4.90 10.04
C ILE A 101 -0.19 -4.57 9.20
N VAL A 102 -1.25 -4.11 9.87
CA VAL A 102 -2.50 -3.66 9.24
C VAL A 102 -2.32 -2.21 8.77
N THR A 103 -1.99 -2.00 7.50
CA THR A 103 -1.82 -0.66 6.91
C THR A 103 -3.01 -0.18 6.09
N ALA A 104 -4.08 -0.97 5.98
CA ALA A 104 -5.25 -0.64 5.19
C ALA A 104 -6.48 -0.31 6.07
N THR A 105 -7.22 0.74 5.69
CA THR A 105 -8.54 1.04 6.26
C THR A 105 -9.58 0.09 5.67
N VAL A 106 -10.38 -0.55 6.52
CA VAL A 106 -11.49 -1.41 6.06
C VAL A 106 -12.66 -0.51 5.63
N PRO A 107 -13.27 -0.71 4.45
CA PRO A 107 -14.42 0.07 4.02
C PRO A 107 -15.63 -0.20 4.93
N THR A 108 -16.12 0.84 5.63
CA THR A 108 -17.33 0.81 6.46
C THR A 108 -18.59 1.09 5.62
N LEU A 109 -18.71 0.44 4.46
CA LEU A 109 -19.86 0.60 3.58
C LEU A 109 -21.14 0.15 4.31
N GLY A 110 -22.05 1.08 4.58
CA GLY A 110 -23.36 0.81 5.19
C GLY A 110 -23.43 0.95 6.71
N ILE A 111 -22.33 1.29 7.38
CA ILE A 111 -22.36 1.71 8.79
C ILE A 111 -22.49 3.23 8.78
N GLU A 112 -23.64 3.74 9.21
CA GLU A 112 -23.84 5.17 9.45
C GLU A 112 -22.97 5.57 10.65
N PRO A 113 -21.98 6.45 10.49
CA PRO A 113 -21.19 6.92 11.62
C PRO A 113 -22.10 7.63 12.63
N PRO A 114 -21.83 7.55 13.95
CA PRO A 114 -22.45 8.47 14.88
C PRO A 114 -22.16 9.90 14.42
N GLU A 115 -23.19 10.74 14.47
CA GLU A 115 -23.21 12.12 13.99
C GLU A 115 -21.86 12.82 14.26
N PRO A 116 -21.15 13.27 13.20
CA PRO A 116 -19.82 13.84 13.38
C PRO A 116 -19.92 15.10 14.24
N PRO A 117 -18.97 15.35 15.17
CA PRO A 117 -18.93 16.60 15.91
C PRO A 117 -18.81 17.77 14.92
N ASP A 118 -19.51 18.88 15.22
CA ASP A 118 -19.63 20.15 14.47
C ASP A 118 -18.27 20.78 14.10
N VAL A 119 -17.53 20.13 13.20
CA VAL A 119 -16.22 20.56 12.72
C VAL A 119 -16.14 20.31 11.22
N ALA A 120 -17.02 20.98 10.49
CA ALA A 120 -16.81 21.19 9.06
C ALA A 120 -17.25 22.61 8.74
N GLY A 121 -16.27 23.47 8.41
CA GLY A 121 -16.56 24.75 7.77
C GLY A 121 -17.54 24.52 6.63
N SER A 122 -18.54 25.40 6.52
CA SER A 122 -19.62 25.34 5.55
C SER A 122 -19.10 25.57 4.13
N GLN A 123 -18.29 24.64 3.62
CA GLN A 123 -18.09 24.52 2.20
C GLN A 123 -19.38 23.94 1.63
N PRO A 124 -20.11 24.68 0.78
CA PRO A 124 -21.23 24.09 0.09
C PRO A 124 -20.71 22.92 -0.73
N PHE A 125 -21.34 21.75 -0.57
CA PHE A 125 -21.11 20.63 -1.48
C PHE A 125 -21.28 21.16 -2.91
N PRO A 126 -20.42 20.74 -3.86
CA PRO A 126 -20.65 21.02 -5.27
C PRO A 126 -22.09 20.59 -5.58
N GLY A 127 -22.89 21.53 -6.13
CA GLY A 127 -24.35 21.39 -6.18
C GLY A 127 -24.80 20.04 -6.71
N LYS A 128 -25.88 19.50 -6.13
CA LYS A 128 -26.47 18.20 -6.50
C LYS A 128 -26.55 18.07 -8.02
N THR A 129 -25.91 17.05 -8.56
CA THR A 129 -26.04 16.72 -9.97
C THR A 129 -27.33 15.92 -10.15
N GLY A 130 -28.17 16.37 -11.08
CA GLY A 130 -29.44 15.71 -11.35
C GLY A 130 -29.22 14.42 -12.13
N PHE A 131 -29.84 13.33 -11.67
CA PHE A 131 -29.85 12.08 -12.43
C PHE A 131 -30.85 12.14 -13.58
N ARG A 132 -30.54 11.43 -14.67
CA ARG A 132 -31.48 11.15 -15.76
C ARG A 132 -31.75 9.66 -15.84
N LEU A 133 -33.02 9.28 -15.90
CA LEU A 133 -33.40 7.89 -16.15
C LEU A 133 -33.37 7.60 -17.65
N LEU A 134 -32.55 6.64 -18.08
CA LEU A 134 -32.42 6.26 -19.49
C LEU A 134 -33.32 5.08 -19.85
N HIS A 135 -33.25 3.99 -19.07
CA HIS A 135 -33.99 2.78 -19.38
C HIS A 135 -34.28 1.95 -18.13
N VAL A 136 -35.36 1.16 -18.16
CA VAL A 136 -35.73 0.24 -17.09
C VAL A 136 -36.04 -1.13 -17.67
N ALA A 137 -35.37 -2.17 -17.18
CA ALA A 137 -35.58 -3.56 -17.57
C ALA A 137 -35.33 -4.51 -16.39
N ASN A 138 -36.16 -5.54 -16.23
CA ASN A 138 -36.00 -6.61 -15.24
C ASN A 138 -35.77 -6.10 -13.79
N GLY A 139 -36.47 -5.03 -13.40
CA GLY A 139 -36.34 -4.40 -12.08
C GLY A 139 -35.00 -3.69 -11.84
N ARG A 140 -34.28 -3.35 -12.91
CA ARG A 140 -33.07 -2.53 -12.90
C ARG A 140 -33.30 -1.29 -13.76
N ALA A 141 -32.73 -0.17 -13.34
CA ALA A 141 -32.70 1.07 -14.09
C ALA A 141 -31.28 1.41 -14.52
N LEU A 142 -31.15 1.96 -15.72
CA LEU A 142 -29.97 2.64 -16.18
C LEU A 142 -30.17 4.13 -15.98
N ILE A 143 -29.32 4.75 -15.17
CA ILE A 143 -29.33 6.19 -14.90
C ILE A 143 -28.03 6.82 -15.39
N GLU A 144 -28.09 8.11 -15.71
CA GLU A 144 -26.95 8.92 -16.13
C GLU A 144 -26.78 10.11 -15.18
N ASP A 145 -25.53 10.42 -14.85
CA ASP A 145 -25.09 11.65 -14.19
C ASP A 145 -23.93 12.28 -15.00
N LYS A 146 -23.52 13.51 -14.68
CA LYS A 146 -22.34 14.18 -15.25
C LYS A 146 -21.06 13.32 -15.17
N ALA A 147 -20.96 12.43 -14.18
CA ALA A 147 -19.82 11.54 -14.00
C ALA A 147 -19.87 10.26 -14.87
N GLY A 148 -21.04 9.85 -15.36
CA GLY A 148 -21.19 8.64 -16.17
C GLY A 148 -22.55 7.96 -16.02
N MET A 149 -22.65 6.73 -16.53
CA MET A 149 -23.86 5.91 -16.45
C MET A 149 -23.75 4.82 -15.38
N TYR A 150 -24.85 4.55 -14.68
CA TYR A 150 -24.92 3.60 -13.57
C TYR A 150 -26.14 2.69 -13.73
N LEU A 151 -25.95 1.39 -13.48
CA LEU A 151 -27.04 0.42 -13.39
C LEU A 151 -27.45 0.25 -11.93
N VAL A 152 -28.69 0.60 -11.60
CA VAL A 152 -29.21 0.63 -10.22
C VAL A 152 -30.47 -0.22 -10.05
N ARG A 153 -30.73 -0.66 -8.82
CA ARG A 153 -31.95 -1.36 -8.38
C ARG A 153 -32.47 -0.67 -7.11
N VAL A 154 -33.71 -0.93 -6.73
CA VAL A 154 -34.21 -0.64 -5.37
C VAL A 154 -33.20 -1.08 -4.30
N GLY A 155 -32.80 -0.15 -3.44
CA GLY A 155 -31.78 -0.32 -2.40
C GLY A 155 -30.34 0.07 -2.79
N SER A 156 -30.05 0.29 -4.07
CA SER A 156 -28.73 0.74 -4.54
C SER A 156 -28.41 2.15 -4.05
N ILE A 157 -27.12 2.40 -3.74
CA ILE A 157 -26.60 3.71 -3.37
C ILE A 157 -26.15 4.44 -4.65
N LEU A 158 -26.57 5.69 -4.80
CA LEU A 158 -26.24 6.57 -5.92
C LEU A 158 -24.95 7.37 -5.64
N PRO A 159 -24.33 7.99 -6.67
CA PRO A 159 -23.13 8.82 -6.50
C PRO A 159 -23.28 10.01 -5.54
N ASP A 160 -24.50 10.48 -5.30
CA ASP A 160 -24.82 11.53 -4.33
C ASP A 160 -25.07 10.98 -2.91
N ASN A 161 -24.73 9.71 -2.67
CA ASN A 161 -24.97 8.95 -1.45
C ASN A 161 -26.46 8.75 -1.07
N SER A 162 -27.39 9.11 -1.97
CA SER A 162 -28.80 8.75 -1.80
C SER A 162 -29.04 7.27 -2.13
N ARG A 163 -30.18 6.71 -1.71
CA ARG A 163 -30.57 5.34 -2.07
C ARG A 163 -31.79 5.34 -2.98
N VAL A 164 -31.87 4.38 -3.90
CA VAL A 164 -33.09 4.11 -4.66
C VAL A 164 -34.14 3.53 -3.70
N ALA A 165 -35.16 4.31 -3.35
CA ALA A 165 -36.23 3.88 -2.48
C ALA A 165 -37.24 3.02 -3.25
N THR A 166 -37.70 3.49 -4.41
CA THR A 166 -38.67 2.77 -5.23
C THR A 166 -38.38 2.97 -6.72
N LEU A 167 -38.85 2.00 -7.51
CA LEU A 167 -38.84 2.01 -8.96
C LEU A 167 -40.23 1.61 -9.43
N GLU A 168 -40.96 2.59 -9.96
CA GLU A 168 -42.39 2.44 -10.30
C GLU A 168 -42.73 3.12 -11.63
N GLN A 169 -43.86 2.77 -12.19
CA GLN A 169 -44.35 3.36 -13.44
C GLN A 169 -45.55 4.27 -13.12
N ARG A 170 -45.41 5.57 -13.38
CA ARG A 170 -46.47 6.58 -13.24
C ARG A 170 -46.80 7.13 -14.63
N ASP A 171 -48.07 7.10 -15.01
CA ASP A 171 -48.55 7.63 -16.30
C ASP A 171 -47.79 7.07 -17.52
N GLY A 172 -47.43 5.79 -17.47
CA GLY A 172 -46.67 5.11 -18.53
C GLY A 172 -45.17 5.43 -18.54
N LYS A 173 -44.69 6.37 -17.73
CA LYS A 173 -43.26 6.69 -17.55
C LYS A 173 -42.68 5.98 -16.34
N TRP A 174 -41.46 5.50 -16.48
CA TRP A 174 -40.71 4.98 -15.33
C TRP A 174 -40.20 6.13 -14.47
N VAL A 175 -40.31 5.95 -13.16
CA VAL A 175 -39.95 6.92 -12.14
C VAL A 175 -39.14 6.22 -11.04
N ILE A 176 -38.04 6.84 -10.66
CA ILE A 176 -37.25 6.47 -9.49
C ILE A 176 -37.52 7.51 -8.40
N VAL A 177 -37.78 7.02 -7.19
CA VAL A 177 -37.82 7.85 -5.98
C VAL A 177 -36.57 7.53 -5.17
N THR A 178 -35.80 8.56 -4.84
CA THR A 178 -34.62 8.42 -3.97
C THR A 178 -35.01 8.62 -2.49
N SER A 179 -34.14 8.18 -1.58
CA SER A 179 -34.30 8.42 -0.13
C SER A 179 -34.28 9.91 0.24
N ALA A 180 -33.70 10.76 -0.62
CA ALA A 180 -33.73 12.21 -0.48
C ALA A 180 -35.07 12.84 -0.90
N GLY A 181 -35.99 12.04 -1.45
CA GLY A 181 -37.28 12.51 -1.98
C GLY A 181 -37.22 13.01 -3.43
N ASP A 182 -36.05 12.95 -4.07
CA ASP A 182 -35.88 13.37 -5.45
C ASP A 182 -36.55 12.37 -6.41
N ILE A 183 -37.32 12.90 -7.36
CA ILE A 183 -38.10 12.12 -8.35
C ILE A 183 -37.40 12.23 -9.70
N VAL A 184 -36.85 11.11 -10.17
CA VAL A 184 -36.14 11.04 -11.45
C VAL A 184 -37.00 10.29 -12.45
N GLN A 185 -37.31 10.92 -13.58
CA GLN A 185 -38.23 10.39 -14.58
C GLN A 185 -37.52 10.17 -15.91
N ASN A 186 -38.02 9.21 -16.70
CA ASN A 186 -37.63 9.09 -18.10
C ASN A 186 -38.26 10.23 -18.91
N ASN A 187 -37.51 10.81 -19.84
CA ASN A 187 -37.97 11.94 -20.66
C ASN A 187 -39.03 11.47 -21.67
#